data_AF-A0A948VE80-F1
#
_entry.id   AF-A0A948VE80-F1
#
_cell.length_a   1.000
_cell.length_b   1.000
_cell.length_c   1.000
_cell.angle_alpha   90.00
_cell.angle_beta   90.00
_cell.angle_gamma   90.00
#
_symmetry.space_group_name_H-M   'P 1'
#
loop_
_entity.id
_entity.type
_entity.pdbx_description
1 polymer ?
#
loop_
_entity_poly.entity_id
_entity_poly.type
_entity_poly.pdbx_seq_one_letter_code
_entity_poly.pdbx_strand_id
1 'polypeptide(L)'
;MLKTWYSSLNKLGDSKKLKYIVIAIIILFLAANKGFISLITNFRELQTLQKEHLALQKENKELKLKLKLLNSDDYMESMARKEMGFIKPKELEYRFTPQDKESD
;
A
#
# COMPACT_ATOMS: atom_id res chain seq x y z
N MET A 1 -47.92 -25.12 48.10
CA MET A 1 -47.81 -24.01 47.12
C MET A 1 -46.45 -23.31 47.15
N LEU A 2 -45.79 -23.11 48.29
CA LEU A 2 -44.48 -22.42 48.35
C LEU A 2 -43.31 -23.21 47.72
N LYS A 3 -43.43 -24.54 47.62
CA LYS A 3 -42.36 -25.43 47.11
C LYS A 3 -42.14 -25.32 45.59
N THR A 4 -43.18 -24.98 44.83
CA THR A 4 -43.08 -24.82 43.37
C THR A 4 -42.35 -23.53 42.99
N TRP A 5 -42.54 -22.45 43.77
CA TRP A 5 -41.87 -21.16 43.55
C TRP A 5 -40.35 -21.24 43.79
N TYR A 6 -39.91 -21.99 44.81
CA TYR A 6 -38.48 -22.18 45.11
C TYR A 6 -37.73 -22.98 44.02
N SER A 7 -38.39 -23.95 43.39
CA SER A 7 -37.78 -24.75 42.31
C SER A 7 -37.48 -23.94 41.04
N SER A 8 -38.22 -22.85 40.81
CA SER A 8 -38.01 -21.95 39.66
C SER A 8 -36.79 -21.07 39.84
N LEU A 9 -36.55 -20.60 41.09
CA LEU A 9 -35.35 -19.82 41.44
C LEU A 9 -34.07 -20.67 41.36
N ASN A 10 -34.13 -21.94 41.75
CA ASN A 10 -32.96 -22.82 41.69
C ASN A 10 -32.63 -23.31 40.27
N LYS A 11 -33.58 -23.15 39.33
CA LYS A 11 -33.37 -23.40 37.88
C LYS A 11 -32.51 -22.32 37.22
N LEU A 12 -32.38 -21.13 37.83
CA LEU A 12 -31.38 -20.12 37.46
C LEU A 12 -29.97 -20.46 37.98
N GLY A 13 -29.83 -21.42 38.90
CA GLY A 13 -28.57 -21.81 39.55
C GLY A 13 -27.67 -22.75 38.74
N ASP A 14 -27.98 -23.02 37.46
CA ASP A 14 -27.07 -23.71 36.55
C ASP A 14 -25.85 -22.80 36.30
N SER A 15 -24.84 -22.91 37.16
CA SER A 15 -23.63 -22.06 37.18
C SER A 15 -22.94 -21.99 35.82
N LYS A 16 -23.05 -23.04 34.99
CA LYS A 16 -22.55 -23.05 33.61
C LYS A 16 -23.37 -22.10 32.72
N LYS A 17 -24.71 -22.16 32.76
CA LYS A 17 -25.59 -21.28 31.97
C LYS A 17 -25.44 -19.82 32.39
N LEU A 18 -25.33 -19.56 33.69
CA LEU A 18 -25.03 -18.22 34.21
C LEU A 18 -23.68 -17.69 33.71
N LYS A 19 -22.62 -18.52 33.72
CA LYS A 19 -21.31 -18.13 33.17
C LYS A 19 -21.40 -17.75 31.69
N TYR A 20 -22.12 -18.53 30.87
CA TYR A 20 -22.30 -18.20 29.45
C TYR A 20 -23.09 -16.91 29.25
N ILE A 21 -24.11 -16.65 30.07
CA ILE A 21 -24.88 -15.39 30.04
C ILE A 21 -23.98 -14.19 30.39
N VAL A 22 -23.17 -14.30 31.45
CA VAL A 22 -22.23 -13.24 31.84
C VAL A 22 -21.20 -12.97 30.74
N ILE A 23 -20.64 -14.02 30.14
CA ILE A 23 -19.69 -13.89 29.02
C ILE A 23 -20.37 -13.21 27.82
N ALA A 24 -21.60 -13.60 27.48
CA ALA A 24 -22.35 -12.98 26.39
C ALA A 24 -22.62 -11.50 26.62
N ILE A 25 -22.94 -11.10 27.86
CA ILE A 25 -23.14 -9.69 28.24
C ILE A 25 -21.83 -8.90 28.10
N ILE A 26 -20.70 -9.46 28.52
CA ILE A 26 -19.38 -8.81 28.38
C ILE A 26 -19.04 -8.61 26.91
N ILE A 27 -19.25 -9.63 26.07
CA ILE A 27 -19.01 -9.54 24.62
C ILE A 27 -19.93 -8.49 24.00
N LEU A 28 -21.21 -8.47 24.37
CA LEU A 28 -22.17 -7.49 23.87
C LEU A 28 -21.80 -6.06 24.30
N PHE A 29 -21.33 -5.87 25.54
CA PHE A 29 -20.88 -4.57 26.03
C PHE A 29 -19.61 -4.09 25.32
N LEU A 30 -18.64 -4.99 25.08
CA LEU A 30 -17.44 -4.68 24.29
C LEU A 30 -17.80 -4.34 22.84
N ALA A 31 -18.73 -5.09 22.22
CA ALA A 31 -19.17 -4.87 20.85
C ALA A 31 -20.03 -3.61 20.71
N ALA A 32 -20.86 -3.29 21.70
CA ALA A 32 -21.68 -2.08 21.73
C ALA A 32 -20.83 -0.81 21.94
N ASN A 33 -19.66 -0.95 22.57
CA ASN A 33 -18.73 0.14 22.71
C ASN A 33 -18.01 0.39 21.37
N LYS A 34 -18.40 1.49 20.69
CA LYS A 34 -17.80 1.94 19.43
C LYS A 34 -16.26 2.04 19.49
N GLY A 35 -15.67 2.21 20.67
CA GLY A 35 -14.23 2.21 20.87
C GLY A 35 -13.53 0.93 20.42
N PHE A 36 -14.07 -0.25 20.73
CA PHE A 36 -13.39 -1.50 20.39
C PHE A 36 -13.42 -1.77 18.88
N ILE A 37 -14.54 -1.46 18.24
CA ILE A 37 -14.67 -1.55 16.78
C ILE A 37 -13.72 -0.56 16.10
N SER A 38 -13.65 0.68 16.59
CA SER A 38 -12.76 1.70 16.01
C SER A 38 -11.29 1.35 16.18
N LEU A 39 -10.89 0.74 17.30
CA LEU A 39 -9.53 0.23 17.50
C LEU A 39 -9.12 -0.77 16.41
N ILE A 40 -10.01 -1.70 16.05
CA ILE A 40 -9.75 -2.69 15.00
C ILE A 40 -9.69 -2.04 13.62
N THR A 41 -10.64 -1.15 13.30
CA THR A 41 -10.64 -0.47 11.99
C THR A 41 -9.41 0.43 11.84
N ASN A 42 -9.06 1.18 12.89
CA ASN A 42 -7.91 2.07 12.91
C ASN A 42 -6.61 1.28 12.78
N PHE A 43 -6.49 0.12 13.42
CA PHE A 43 -5.31 -0.74 13.26
C PHE A 43 -5.14 -1.22 11.81
N ARG A 44 -6.24 -1.63 11.17
CA ARG A 44 -6.21 -2.02 9.75
C ARG A 44 -5.87 -0.84 8.84
N GLU A 45 -6.44 0.33 9.10
CA GLU A 45 -6.17 1.55 8.35
C GLU A 45 -4.70 1.99 8.48
N LEU A 46 -4.13 1.92 9.69
CA LEU A 46 -2.71 2.16 9.93
C LEU A 46 -1.83 1.22 9.11
N GLN A 47 -2.16 -0.07 9.04
CA GLN A 47 -1.40 -1.02 8.23
C GLN A 47 -1.47 -0.70 6.74
N THR A 48 -2.64 -0.29 6.23
CA THR A 48 -2.81 0.11 4.84
C THR A 48 -1.99 1.37 4.54
N LEU A 49 -2.13 2.41 5.37
CA LEU A 49 -1.40 3.67 5.21
C LEU A 49 0.12 3.48 5.30
N GLN A 50 0.60 2.60 6.19
CA GLN A 50 2.02 2.28 6.26
C GLN A 50 2.54 1.61 4.97
N LYS A 51 1.76 0.69 4.39
CA LYS A 51 2.13 0.05 3.12
C LYS A 51 2.16 1.06 1.97
N GLU A 52 1.15 1.91 1.88
CA GLU A 52 1.09 2.97 0.86
C GLU A 52 2.23 3.96 1.02
N HIS A 53 2.54 4.39 2.23
CA HIS A 53 3.65 5.28 2.51
C HIS A 53 4.99 4.67 2.10
N LEU A 54 5.23 3.39 2.39
CA LEU A 54 6.45 2.70 1.95
C LEU A 54 6.53 2.57 0.43
N ALA A 55 5.42 2.27 -0.23
CA ALA A 55 5.35 2.19 -1.69
C ALA A 55 5.67 3.55 -2.33
N LEU A 56 5.02 4.62 -1.86
CA LEU A 56 5.26 5.99 -2.33
C LEU A 56 6.68 6.47 -2.04
N GLN A 57 7.25 6.12 -0.89
CA GLN A 57 8.66 6.44 -0.61
C GLN A 57 9.61 5.74 -1.57
N LYS A 58 9.34 4.49 -1.93
CA LYS A 58 10.14 3.76 -2.92
C LYS A 58 10.04 4.40 -4.29
N GLU A 59 8.82 4.69 -4.75
CA GLU A 59 8.58 5.37 -6.02
C GLU A 59 9.26 6.74 -6.07
N ASN A 60 9.14 7.54 -5.01
CA ASN A 60 9.79 8.84 -4.92
C ASN A 60 11.32 8.74 -5.04
N LYS A 61 11.94 7.74 -4.42
CA LYS A 61 13.38 7.48 -4.55
C LYS A 61 13.76 7.11 -5.98
N GLU A 62 13.01 6.23 -6.62
CA GLU A 62 13.24 5.83 -8.01
C GLU A 62 13.09 7.01 -8.98
N LEU A 63 12.05 7.83 -8.82
CA LEU A 63 11.84 9.03 -9.62
C LEU A 63 12.97 10.06 -9.43
N LYS A 64 13.44 10.24 -8.20
CA LYS A 64 14.60 11.11 -7.92
C LYS A 64 15.89 10.61 -8.58
N LEU A 65 16.11 9.29 -8.63
CA LEU A 65 17.25 8.72 -9.34
C LEU A 65 17.13 8.95 -10.85
N LYS A 66 15.94 8.72 -11.42
CA LYS A 66 15.67 9.02 -12.84
C LYS A 66 15.91 10.50 -13.15
N LEU A 67 15.41 11.41 -12.33
CA LEU A 67 15.64 12.86 -12.49
C LEU A 67 17.13 13.21 -12.42
N LYS A 68 17.91 12.57 -11.55
CA LYS A 68 19.38 12.79 -11.51
C LYS A 68 20.07 12.33 -12.79
N LEU A 69 19.64 11.19 -13.36
CA LEU A 69 20.16 10.68 -14.63
C LEU A 69 19.79 11.63 -15.78
N LEU A 70 18.53 12.04 -15.85
CA LEU A 70 18.02 12.98 -16.85
C LEU A 70 18.64 14.37 -16.73
N ASN A 71 18.95 14.85 -15.52
CA ASN A 71 19.62 16.14 -15.32
C ASN A 71 21.14 16.07 -15.52
N SER A 72 21.71 14.93 -15.90
CA SER A 72 23.11 14.89 -16.33
C SER A 72 23.21 15.39 -17.76
N ASP A 73 24.06 16.39 -17.98
CA ASP A 73 24.26 17.02 -19.30
C ASP A 73 24.62 15.97 -20.38
N ASP A 74 25.41 14.95 -20.01
CA ASP A 74 25.79 13.84 -20.90
C ASP A 74 24.59 13.01 -21.36
N TYR A 75 23.63 12.72 -20.47
CA TYR A 75 22.45 11.95 -20.83
C TYR A 75 21.54 12.77 -21.75
N MET A 76 21.31 14.04 -21.43
CA MET A 76 20.54 14.97 -22.27
C MET A 76 21.17 15.16 -23.63
N GLU A 77 22.49 15.31 -23.70
CA GLU A 77 23.23 15.40 -24.95
C GLU A 77 23.10 14.11 -25.77
N SER A 78 23.24 12.94 -25.14
CA SER A 78 23.10 11.65 -25.82
C SER A 78 21.69 11.44 -26.37
N MET A 79 20.66 11.87 -25.64
CA MET A 79 19.26 11.80 -26.06
C MET A 79 18.97 12.77 -27.19
N ALA A 80 19.44 14.02 -27.10
CA ALA A 80 19.31 15.01 -28.16
C ALA A 80 20.01 14.57 -29.46
N ARG A 81 21.19 13.96 -29.38
CA ARG A 81 21.90 13.41 -30.54
C ARG A 81 21.16 12.22 -31.16
N LYS A 82 20.66 11.28 -30.35
CA LYS A 82 20.00 10.05 -30.84
C LYS A 82 18.58 10.28 -31.37
N GLU A 83 17.76 11.02 -30.64
CA GLU A 83 16.34 11.16 -30.95
C GLU A 83 16.04 12.36 -31.83
N MET A 84 16.80 13.45 -31.66
CA MET A 84 16.55 14.72 -32.35
C MET A 84 17.62 15.07 -33.38
N GLY A 85 18.66 14.24 -33.55
CA GLY A 85 19.75 14.50 -34.49
C GLY A 85 20.49 15.81 -34.22
N PHE A 86 20.46 16.30 -32.97
CA PHE A 86 21.12 17.55 -32.61
C PHE A 86 22.64 17.42 -32.76
N ILE A 87 23.24 18.45 -33.35
CA ILE A 87 24.68 18.60 -33.55
C ILE A 87 25.09 19.91 -32.90
N LYS A 88 26.17 19.90 -32.10
CA LYS A 88 26.64 21.14 -31.45
C LYS A 88 27.14 22.14 -32.50
N PRO A 89 27.02 23.46 -32.25
CA PRO A 89 27.65 24.46 -33.10
C PRO A 89 29.15 24.17 -33.21
N LYS A 90 29.66 24.02 -34.44
CA LYS A 90 31.06 23.63 -34.80
C LYS A 90 31.38 22.13 -34.82
N GLU A 91 30.41 21.22 -34.73
CA GLU A 91 30.63 19.79 -35.02
C GLU A 91 30.40 19.46 -36.50
N LEU A 92 31.19 18.52 -37.04
CA LEU A 92 31.10 18.03 -38.42
C LEU A 92 30.42 16.65 -38.45
N GLU A 93 29.29 16.54 -39.15
CA GLU A 93 28.59 15.27 -39.36
C GLU A 93 29.22 14.50 -40.53
N TYR A 94 29.70 13.28 -40.28
CA TYR A 94 30.11 12.36 -41.34
C TYR A 94 28.98 11.37 -41.64
N ARG A 95 28.37 11.47 -42.83
CA ARG A 95 27.40 10.48 -43.34
C ARG A 95 28.11 9.57 -44.33
N PHE A 96 28.23 8.29 -43.98
CA PHE A 96 28.72 7.28 -44.91
C PHE A 96 27.56 6.85 -45.81
N THR A 97 27.65 7.14 -47.10
CA THR A 97 26.78 6.47 -48.07
C THR A 97 27.26 5.03 -48.21
N PRO A 98 26.35 4.03 -48.24
CA PRO A 98 26.73 2.69 -48.65
C PRO A 98 27.41 2.81 -50.01
N GLN A 99 28.60 2.23 -50.16
CA GLN A 99 29.20 2.12 -51.48
C GLN A 99 28.27 1.23 -52.29
N ASP A 100 27.59 1.83 -53.27
CA ASP A 100 26.91 1.08 -54.30
C ASP A 100 27.97 0.13 -54.86
N LYS A 101 27.76 -1.17 -54.62
CA LYS A 101 28.55 -2.21 -55.25
C LYS A 101 28.24 -2.07 -56.73
N GLU A 102 29.11 -1.37 -57.43
CA GLU A 102 29.14 -1.26 -58.87
C GLU A 102 29.17 -2.70 -59.40
N SER A 103 28.02 -3.15 -59.88
CA SER A 103 27.84 -4.43 -60.53
C SER A 103 28.35 -4.28 -61.96
N ASP A 104 29.58 -4.74 -62.19
CA ASP A 104 30.06 -5.14 -63.52
C ASP A 104 29.23 -6.31 -64.08
#